data_AF-A4J7W4-F1
#
_entry.id   AF-A4J7W4-F1
#
_cell.length_a   1.000
_cell.length_b   1.000
_cell.length_c   1.000
_cell.angle_alpha   90.00
_cell.angle_beta   90.00
_cell.angle_gamma   90.00
#
_symmetry.space_group_name_H-M   'P 1'
#
loop_
_entity.id
_entity.type
_entity.pdbx_description
1 polymer ?
#
loop_
_entity_poly.entity_id
_entity_poly.type
_entity_poly.pdbx_seq_one_letter_code
_entity_poly.pdbx_strand_id
1 'polypeptide(L)'
;MFCQLDQVKQILDMASAVKNILKEERFLNIDLDRKSCSILYGLLLLKDYDVFIQRGTVSFEGREFPHHWTEIYLDGEAFILDINLVSSAKVENRSEDIYFMPEEDAVKDYGYQALQEYGWKKEDCQREIWQRVLKELNISKNVDQVLEEIEEYSL
;
A
#
# COMPACT_ATOMS: atom_id res chain seq x y z
N MET A 1 -20.06 11.22 12.10
CA MET A 1 -18.80 11.26 12.85
C MET A 1 -18.21 9.86 12.75
N PHE A 2 -17.30 9.65 11.80
CA PHE A 2 -16.49 8.42 11.77
C PHE A 2 -15.54 8.50 12.96
N CYS A 3 -15.48 7.48 13.81
CA CYS A 3 -14.48 7.47 14.87
C CYS A 3 -13.13 7.06 14.29
N GLN A 4 -12.03 7.55 14.87
CA GLN A 4 -10.67 7.24 14.42
C GLN A 4 -10.41 5.72 14.34
N LEU A 5 -11.05 4.93 15.22
CA LEU A 5 -11.00 3.47 15.20
C LEU A 5 -11.64 2.85 13.94
N ASP A 6 -12.71 3.45 13.40
CA ASP A 6 -13.36 2.98 12.18
C ASP A 6 -12.47 3.22 10.95
N GLN A 7 -11.75 4.35 10.92
CA GLN A 7 -10.80 4.68 9.86
C GLN A 7 -9.63 3.69 9.85
N VAL A 8 -9.00 3.48 11.02
CA VAL A 8 -7.89 2.52 11.15
C VAL A 8 -8.33 1.11 10.77
N LYS A 9 -9.51 0.66 11.22
CA LYS A 9 -10.07 -0.64 10.81
C LYS A 9 -10.21 -0.73 9.29
N GLN A 10 -10.75 0.29 8.65
CA GLN A 10 -10.94 0.29 7.20
C GLN A 10 -9.59 0.20 6.45
N ILE A 11 -8.59 0.97 6.87
CA ILE A 11 -7.24 0.94 6.30
C ILE A 11 -6.64 -0.47 6.42
N LEU A 12 -6.72 -1.06 7.61
CA LEU A 12 -6.18 -2.40 7.87
C LEU A 12 -6.94 -3.51 7.13
N ASP A 13 -8.26 -3.40 6.99
CA ASP A 13 -9.07 -4.33 6.20
C ASP A 13 -8.64 -4.30 4.72
N MET A 14 -8.43 -3.11 4.15
CA MET A 14 -7.92 -2.95 2.78
C MET A 14 -6.51 -3.52 2.62
N ALA A 15 -5.60 -3.19 3.55
CA ALA A 15 -4.24 -3.71 3.56
C ALA A 15 -4.20 -5.23 3.66
N SER A 16 -5.05 -5.82 4.50
CA SER A 16 -5.17 -7.27 4.63
C SER A 16 -5.66 -7.92 3.34
N ALA A 17 -6.67 -7.34 2.68
CA ALA A 17 -7.18 -7.87 1.42
C ALA A 17 -6.10 -7.85 0.32
N VAL A 18 -5.39 -6.73 0.16
CA VAL A 18 -4.30 -6.60 -0.82
C VAL A 18 -3.19 -7.61 -0.53
N LYS A 19 -2.76 -7.70 0.74
CA LYS A 19 -1.72 -8.64 1.17
C LYS A 19 -2.08 -10.10 0.89
N ASN A 20 -3.32 -10.50 1.18
CA ASN A 20 -3.79 -11.86 0.95
C ASN A 20 -3.76 -12.22 -0.54
N ILE A 21 -4.24 -11.32 -1.40
CA ILE A 21 -4.23 -11.54 -2.85
C ILE A 21 -2.81 -11.59 -3.41
N LEU A 22 -1.92 -10.67 -3.00
CA LEU A 22 -0.54 -10.63 -3.49
C LEU A 22 0.31 -11.79 -2.96
N LYS A 23 -0.03 -12.37 -1.81
CA LYS A 23 0.65 -13.56 -1.29
C LYS A 23 0.52 -14.76 -2.23
N GLU A 24 -0.58 -14.87 -2.95
CA GLU A 24 -0.80 -15.92 -3.95
C GLU A 24 0.02 -15.71 -5.23
N GLU A 25 0.56 -14.51 -5.47
CA GLU A 25 1.30 -14.10 -6.68
C GLU A 25 2.84 -14.24 -6.57
N ARG A 26 3.34 -14.64 -5.39
CA ARG A 26 4.76 -14.51 -5.03
C ARG A 26 5.75 -15.34 -5.81
N PHE A 27 5.29 -16.38 -6.50
CA PHE A 27 6.18 -17.25 -7.26
C PHE A 27 6.77 -16.58 -8.52
N LEU A 28 6.25 -15.42 -8.96
CA LEU A 28 6.51 -14.91 -10.31
C LEU A 28 6.88 -13.41 -10.42
N ASN A 29 6.79 -12.60 -9.37
CA ASN A 29 6.83 -11.13 -9.51
C ASN A 29 7.87 -10.43 -8.63
N ILE A 30 8.68 -9.57 -9.25
CA ILE A 30 9.80 -8.83 -8.64
C ILE A 30 9.36 -7.48 -8.04
N ASP A 31 8.16 -6.98 -8.37
CA ASP A 31 7.69 -5.63 -8.00
C ASP A 31 6.42 -5.64 -7.11
N LEU A 32 6.44 -6.42 -6.02
CA LEU A 32 5.26 -6.55 -5.14
C LEU A 32 4.92 -5.25 -4.40
N ASP A 33 5.93 -4.48 -4.01
CA ASP A 33 5.81 -3.18 -3.36
C ASP A 33 5.03 -2.19 -4.24
N ARG A 34 5.44 -2.00 -5.50
CA ARG A 34 4.76 -1.11 -6.45
C ARG A 34 3.32 -1.54 -6.71
N LYS A 35 3.08 -2.84 -6.90
CA LYS A 35 1.71 -3.38 -7.08
C LYS A 35 0.83 -3.11 -5.87
N SER A 36 1.35 -3.34 -4.66
CA SER A 36 0.59 -3.11 -3.43
C SER A 36 0.26 -1.63 -3.25
N CYS A 37 1.22 -0.74 -3.49
CA CYS A 37 1.02 0.70 -3.35
C CYS A 37 0.00 1.20 -4.37
N SER A 38 0.06 0.71 -5.62
CA SER A 38 -0.93 1.06 -6.65
C SER A 38 -2.36 0.72 -6.23
N ILE A 39 -2.57 -0.46 -5.63
CA ILE A 39 -3.89 -0.88 -5.16
C ILE A 39 -4.32 -0.10 -3.92
N LEU A 40 -3.44 -0.01 -2.92
CA LEU A 40 -3.72 0.68 -1.67
C LEU A 40 -4.04 2.16 -1.89
N TYR A 41 -3.20 2.85 -2.65
CA TYR A 41 -3.42 4.23 -3.05
C TYR A 41 -4.80 4.42 -3.67
N GLY A 42 -5.14 3.63 -4.70
CA GLY A 42 -6.43 3.80 -5.38
C GLY A 42 -7.63 3.49 -4.48
N LEU A 43 -7.56 2.46 -3.64
CA LEU A 43 -8.63 2.13 -2.70
C LEU A 43 -8.82 3.22 -1.62
N LEU A 44 -7.72 3.77 -1.11
CA LEU A 44 -7.73 4.83 -0.10
C LEU A 44 -8.21 6.16 -0.69
N LEU A 45 -7.75 6.51 -1.89
CA LEU A 45 -8.16 7.71 -2.61
C LEU A 45 -9.68 7.71 -2.85
N LEU A 46 -10.25 6.58 -3.29
CA LEU A 46 -11.71 6.42 -3.46
C LEU A 46 -12.53 6.46 -2.16
N LYS A 47 -11.85 6.50 -1.01
CA LYS A 47 -12.45 6.69 0.32
C LYS A 47 -12.17 8.07 0.89
N ASP A 48 -11.72 9.01 0.05
CA ASP A 48 -11.40 10.39 0.40
C ASP A 48 -10.27 10.49 1.45
N TYR A 49 -9.35 9.53 1.50
CA TYR A 49 -8.11 9.68 2.26
C TYR A 49 -7.10 10.51 1.48
N ASP A 50 -6.36 11.35 2.20
CA ASP A 50 -5.18 12.02 1.69
C ASP A 50 -4.03 11.02 1.69
N VAL A 51 -3.65 10.54 0.50
CA VAL A 51 -2.78 9.37 0.32
C VAL A 51 -1.78 9.61 -0.81
N PHE A 52 -0.54 9.16 -0.59
CA PHE A 52 0.55 9.28 -1.54
C PHE A 52 1.30 7.96 -1.67
N ILE A 53 1.91 7.72 -2.83
CA ILE A 53 2.90 6.66 -2.98
C ILE A 53 4.26 7.30 -2.88
N GLN A 54 5.06 6.81 -1.94
CA GLN A 54 6.45 7.24 -1.79
C GLN A 54 7.38 6.21 -2.41
N ARG A 55 8.48 6.69 -2.99
CA ARG A 55 9.60 5.86 -3.43
C ARG A 55 10.87 6.33 -2.74
N GLY A 56 11.61 5.39 -2.17
CA GLY A 56 12.83 5.73 -1.47
C GLY A 56 13.65 4.51 -1.06
N THR A 57 14.35 4.65 0.05
CA THR A 57 15.11 3.56 0.67
C THR A 57 14.51 3.21 2.04
N VAL A 58 14.62 1.93 2.39
CA VAL A 58 14.21 1.40 3.70
C VAL A 58 15.33 0.50 4.22
N SER A 59 15.52 0.51 5.53
CA SER A 59 16.48 -0.31 6.26
C SER A 59 15.77 -1.37 7.10
N PHE A 60 16.01 -2.65 6.81
CA PHE A 60 15.42 -3.76 7.55
C PHE A 60 16.46 -4.81 7.87
N GLU A 61 16.61 -5.16 9.15
CA GLU A 61 17.60 -6.15 9.63
C GLU A 61 19.04 -5.87 9.12
N GLY A 62 19.42 -4.59 9.09
CA GLY A 62 20.75 -4.15 8.66
C GLY A 62 20.97 -4.14 7.15
N ARG A 63 19.92 -4.30 6.34
CA ARG A 63 19.96 -4.19 4.88
C ARG A 63 19.18 -2.97 4.43
N GLU A 64 19.81 -2.16 3.59
CA GLU A 64 19.15 -1.04 2.92
C GLU A 64 18.81 -1.43 1.48
N PHE A 65 17.58 -1.12 1.04
CA PHE A 65 17.13 -1.43 -0.31
C PHE A 65 16.11 -0.39 -0.84
N PRO A 66 16.01 -0.21 -2.17
CA PRO A 66 14.96 0.60 -2.77
C PRO A 66 13.59 -0.03 -2.53
N HIS A 67 12.60 0.80 -2.20
CA HIS A 67 11.27 0.32 -1.85
C HIS A 67 10.19 1.38 -2.13
N HIS A 68 8.96 0.93 -2.33
CA HIS A 68 7.75 1.77 -2.38
C HIS A 68 6.86 1.49 -1.18
N TRP A 69 6.25 2.54 -0.64
CA TRP A 69 5.24 2.44 0.42
C TRP A 69 4.10 3.42 0.17
N THR A 70 2.98 3.19 0.86
CA THR A 70 1.85 4.11 0.87
C THR A 70 1.94 5.00 2.11
N GLU A 71 1.79 6.29 1.94
CA GLU A 71 1.74 7.28 3.01
C GLU A 71 0.31 7.83 3.10
N ILE A 72 -0.27 7.89 4.30
CA ILE A 72 -1.65 8.31 4.55
C ILE A 72 -1.64 9.41 5.59
N TYR A 73 -2.29 10.54 5.31
CA TYR A 73 -2.42 11.65 6.26
C TYR A 73 -3.73 11.53 7.03
N LEU A 74 -3.62 11.39 8.35
CA LEU A 74 -4.76 11.34 9.27
C LEU A 74 -4.65 12.52 10.23
N ASP A 75 -5.63 13.42 10.22
CA ASP A 75 -5.65 14.65 11.03
C ASP A 75 -4.35 15.50 10.90
N GLY A 76 -3.71 15.46 9.73
CA GLY A 76 -2.46 16.19 9.44
C GLY A 76 -1.18 15.46 9.83
N GLU A 77 -1.28 14.25 10.40
CA GLU A 77 -0.13 13.40 10.73
C GLU A 77 0.08 12.32 9.66
N ALA A 78 1.33 12.11 9.23
CA ALA A 78 1.70 11.12 8.24
C ALA A 78 1.85 9.72 8.86
N PHE A 79 1.19 8.73 8.26
CA PHE A 79 1.28 7.32 8.59
C PHE A 79 1.81 6.51 7.41
N ILE A 80 2.76 5.63 7.68
CA ILE A 80 3.29 4.68 6.71
C ILE A 80 2.43 3.44 6.73
N LEU A 81 1.96 3.01 5.56
CA LEU A 81 1.31 1.74 5.31
C LEU A 81 2.17 0.89 4.35
N ASP A 82 2.68 -0.22 4.86
CA ASP A 82 3.52 -1.15 4.12
C ASP A 82 3.16 -2.61 4.43
N ILE A 83 2.92 -3.40 3.39
CA ILE A 83 2.56 -4.83 3.51
C ILE A 83 3.62 -5.76 2.93
N ASN A 84 4.73 -5.21 2.42
CA ASN A 84 5.75 -5.92 1.67
C ASN A 84 7.17 -5.76 2.24
N LEU A 85 7.37 -4.96 3.29
CA LEU A 85 8.69 -4.73 3.92
C LEU A 85 9.54 -6.01 4.07
N VAL A 86 8.98 -7.05 4.70
CA VAL A 86 9.66 -8.33 4.94
C VAL A 86 9.96 -9.08 3.64
N SER A 87 8.99 -9.10 2.72
CA SER A 87 9.10 -9.71 1.39
C SER A 87 10.23 -9.06 0.58
N SER A 88 10.28 -7.72 0.55
CA SER A 88 11.30 -6.94 -0.16
C SER A 88 12.69 -7.10 0.44
N ALA A 89 12.78 -7.20 1.77
CA ALA A 89 14.05 -7.44 2.47
C ALA A 89 14.63 -8.86 2.26
N LYS A 90 13.86 -9.77 1.64
CA LYS A 90 14.19 -11.19 1.43
C LYS A 90 14.58 -11.88 2.73
N VAL A 91 13.83 -11.60 3.79
CA VAL A 91 14.04 -12.22 5.11
C VAL A 91 13.21 -13.50 5.16
N GLU A 92 13.90 -14.65 5.20
CA GLU A 92 13.25 -15.94 5.36
C GLU A 92 12.75 -16.12 6.80
N ASN A 93 11.63 -16.82 6.98
CA ASN A 93 11.08 -17.22 8.29
C ASN A 93 10.52 -16.08 9.18
N ARG A 94 10.24 -14.91 8.63
CA ARG A 94 9.49 -13.85 9.31
C ARG A 94 8.08 -13.75 8.73
N SER A 95 7.07 -13.53 9.58
CA SER A 95 5.72 -13.20 9.11
C SER A 95 5.79 -11.88 8.36
N GLU A 96 5.21 -11.80 7.15
CA GLU A 96 4.86 -10.47 6.68
C GLU A 96 3.73 -9.99 7.55
N ASP A 97 3.94 -8.85 8.16
CA ASP A 97 2.94 -8.12 8.92
C ASP A 97 2.49 -6.92 8.09
N ILE A 98 1.37 -6.33 8.50
CA ILE A 98 0.97 -5.02 7.97
C ILE A 98 1.63 -3.99 8.87
N TYR A 99 2.54 -3.21 8.31
CA TYR A 99 3.19 -2.10 9.00
C TYR A 99 2.32 -0.87 8.80
N PHE A 100 1.63 -0.45 9.86
CA PHE A 100 0.85 0.77 9.89
C PHE A 100 1.25 1.56 11.13
N MET A 101 2.03 2.62 10.94
CA MET A 101 2.62 3.40 12.04
C MET A 101 2.90 4.85 11.63
N PRO A 102 3.08 5.76 12.60
CA PRO A 102 3.53 7.12 12.31
C PRO A 102 4.84 7.12 11.53
N GLU A 103 5.02 8.11 10.65
CA GLU A 103 6.24 8.27 9.86
C GLU A 103 7.49 8.35 10.76
N GLU A 104 7.42 9.08 11.87
CA GLU A 104 8.55 9.24 12.80
C GLU A 104 9.06 7.89 13.33
N ASP A 105 8.15 6.97 13.67
CA ASP A 105 8.48 5.63 14.13
C ASP A 105 9.03 4.77 12.98
N ALA A 106 8.46 4.89 11.78
CA ALA A 106 8.95 4.16 10.61
C ALA A 106 10.37 4.59 10.22
N VAL A 107 10.67 5.89 10.22
CA VAL A 107 12.01 6.44 9.97
C VAL A 107 12.99 5.93 11.03
N LYS A 108 12.59 5.95 12.31
CA LYS A 108 13.44 5.56 13.43
C LYS A 108 13.74 4.06 13.46
N ASP A 109 12.73 3.23 13.29
CA ASP A 109 12.82 1.78 13.49
C ASP A 109 13.24 1.04 12.21
N TYR A 110 12.93 1.60 11.04
CA TYR A 110 13.14 0.97 9.74
C TYR A 110 13.81 1.88 8.71
N GLY A 111 14.22 3.10 9.06
CA GLY A 111 14.99 3.95 8.15
C GLY A 111 14.27 4.31 6.85
N TYR A 112 12.94 4.45 6.86
CA TYR A 112 12.20 4.95 5.70
C TYR A 112 12.73 6.34 5.31
N GLN A 113 13.18 6.49 4.07
CA GLN A 113 13.69 7.75 3.55
C GLN A 113 13.10 8.02 2.17
N ALA A 114 12.09 8.89 2.11
CA ALA A 114 11.49 9.30 0.86
C ALA A 114 12.51 10.03 -0.02
N LEU A 115 12.65 9.58 -1.27
CA LEU A 115 13.45 10.29 -2.28
C LEU A 115 12.55 11.14 -3.18
N GLN A 116 11.37 10.63 -3.51
CA GLN A 116 10.37 11.31 -4.31
C GLN A 116 9.00 10.67 -4.11
N GLU A 117 7.97 11.49 -4.27
CA GLU A 117 6.62 11.01 -4.53
C GLU A 117 6.59 10.28 -5.89
N TYR A 118 5.79 9.23 -5.97
CA TYR A 118 5.58 8.43 -7.16
C TYR A 118 4.15 8.61 -7.65
N GLY A 119 4.00 9.20 -8.84
CA GLY A 119 2.70 9.33 -9.48
C GLY A 119 2.13 7.97 -9.86
N TRP A 120 0.92 7.68 -9.39
CA TRP A 120 0.20 6.45 -9.66
C TRP A 120 0.01 6.24 -11.17
N LYS A 121 0.14 4.99 -11.62
CA LYS A 121 -0.15 4.59 -13.01
C LYS A 121 -1.07 3.39 -13.03
N LYS A 122 -1.99 3.40 -13.99
CA LYS A 122 -2.96 2.32 -14.22
C LYS A 122 -2.29 0.98 -14.49
N GLU A 123 -1.09 0.99 -15.09
CA GLU A 123 -0.32 -0.19 -15.45
C GLU A 123 0.53 -0.76 -14.31
N ASP A 124 0.59 -0.10 -13.15
CA ASP A 124 1.43 -0.56 -12.02
C ASP A 124 0.94 -1.89 -11.42
N CYS A 125 -0.32 -2.24 -11.63
CA CYS A 125 -0.87 -3.53 -11.21
C CYS A 125 -1.83 -4.12 -12.24
N GLN A 126 -1.75 -5.44 -12.43
CA GLN A 126 -2.61 -6.17 -13.37
C GLN A 126 -4.10 -6.06 -12.97
N ARG A 127 -4.97 -5.98 -13.97
CA ARG A 127 -6.44 -5.89 -13.77
C ARG A 127 -7.00 -7.08 -13.02
N GLU A 128 -6.45 -8.27 -13.25
CA GLU A 128 -6.87 -9.50 -12.59
C GLU A 128 -6.62 -9.44 -11.07
N ILE A 129 -5.53 -8.79 -10.65
CA ILE A 129 -5.21 -8.59 -9.23
C ILE A 129 -6.20 -7.59 -8.63
N TRP A 130 -6.44 -6.46 -9.31
CA TRP A 130 -7.47 -5.50 -8.92
C TRP A 130 -8.83 -6.16 -8.74
N GLN A 131 -9.26 -6.98 -9.71
CA GLN A 131 -10.56 -7.67 -9.66
C GLN A 131 -10.68 -8.59 -8.43
N ARG A 132 -9.61 -9.30 -8.10
CA ARG A 132 -9.56 -10.19 -6.94
C ARG A 132 -9.63 -9.41 -5.63
N VAL A 133 -8.92 -8.29 -5.52
CA VAL A 133 -8.98 -7.41 -4.33
C VAL A 133 -10.37 -6.81 -4.17
N LEU A 134 -10.98 -6.27 -5.24
CA LEU A 134 -12.33 -5.73 -5.18
C LEU A 134 -13.34 -6.79 -4.72
N LYS A 135 -13.21 -8.02 -5.22
CA LYS A 135 -14.04 -9.15 -4.81
C LYS A 135 -13.86 -9.49 -3.33
N GLU A 136 -12.61 -9.54 -2.84
CA GLU A 136 -12.28 -9.80 -1.43
C GLU A 136 -12.92 -8.75 -0.51
N LEU A 137 -12.91 -7.49 -0.95
CA LEU A 137 -13.54 -6.36 -0.24
C LEU A 137 -15.05 -6.24 -0.45
N ASN A 138 -15.68 -7.19 -1.16
CA ASN A 138 -17.10 -7.16 -1.53
C ASN A 138 -17.52 -5.88 -2.28
N ILE A 139 -16.62 -5.30 -3.08
CA ILE A 139 -16.89 -4.15 -3.93
C ILE A 139 -17.39 -4.65 -5.29
N SER A 140 -18.63 -4.32 -5.63
CA SER A 140 -19.30 -4.78 -6.86
C SER A 140 -19.04 -3.90 -8.09
N LYS A 141 -18.22 -2.85 -7.97
CA LYS A 141 -17.86 -1.98 -9.09
C LYS A 141 -17.02 -2.73 -10.12
N ASN A 142 -17.16 -2.34 -11.39
CA ASN A 142 -16.30 -2.86 -12.45
C ASN A 142 -14.87 -2.31 -12.29
N VAL A 143 -13.85 -3.12 -12.57
CA VAL A 143 -12.43 -2.70 -12.45
C VAL A 143 -12.10 -1.51 -13.34
N ASP A 144 -12.59 -1.47 -14.59
CA ASP A 144 -12.30 -0.37 -15.50
C ASP A 144 -12.88 0.94 -14.97
N GLN A 145 -14.10 0.90 -14.41
CA GLN A 145 -14.72 2.06 -13.74
C GLN A 145 -13.91 2.52 -12.53
N VAL A 146 -13.46 1.58 -11.69
CA VAL A 146 -12.63 1.90 -10.51
C VAL A 146 -11.32 2.58 -10.93
N LEU A 147 -10.65 2.04 -11.95
CA LEU A 147 -9.39 2.59 -12.42
C LEU A 147 -9.55 3.95 -13.11
N GLU A 148 -10.66 4.16 -13.83
CA GLU A 148 -11.01 5.47 -14.40
C GLU A 148 -11.29 6.50 -13.30
N GLU A 149 -12.06 6.15 -12.27
CA GLU A 149 -12.30 7.03 -11.12
C GLU A 149 -10.98 7.43 -10.42
N ILE A 150 -10.07 6.47 -10.19
CA ILE A 150 -8.75 6.77 -9.58
C ILE A 150 -7.96 7.74 -10.45
N GLU A 151 -7.92 7.50 -11.76
CA GLU A 151 -7.20 8.35 -12.72
C GLU A 151 -7.75 9.78 -12.71
N GLU A 152 -9.06 9.97 -12.60
CA GLU A 152 -9.70 11.29 -12.47
C GLU A 152 -9.32 12.02 -11.17
N TYR A 153 -9.16 11.30 -10.06
CA TYR A 153 -8.76 11.87 -8.77
C TYR A 153 -7.24 12.08 -8.60
N SER A 154 -6.43 11.47 -9.47
CA SER A 154 -4.96 11.53 -9.41
C SER A 154 -4.36 12.69 -10.22
N LEU A 155 -5.20 13.49 -10.91
CA LEU A 155 -4.84 14.62 -11.78
C LEU A 155 -4.89 15.97 -11.04
#